data_AF-A0A352J323-F1
#
_entry.id   AF-A0A352J323-F1
#
_cell.length_a   1.000
_cell.length_b   1.000
_cell.length_c   1.000
_cell.angle_alpha   90.00
_cell.angle_beta   90.00
_cell.angle_gamma   90.00
#
_symmetry.space_group_name_H-M   'P 1'
#
loop_
_entity.id
_entity.type
_entity.pdbx_description
1 polymer ?
#
loop_
_entity_poly.entity_id
_entity_poly.type
_entity_poly.pdbx_seq_one_letter_code
_entity_poly.pdbx_strand_id
1 'polypeptide(L)'
;MCAQKSKKEINLKQYITMGYNQLTPEEEFVILHKGTERPFTGELLENKAKGTYVCKRCDAPLYRSEDKFESNCGWPSFDDEIVGAVKRVRDADGRRTEILCNNCGAHLGHVFLGEGFTAKQTRHCVNSISMKFIPAGHTDLRKGYFASGCFWGTEYFFMKAKGVKETHVGFMGGHVDNPTYEQVCQKNTGHLETTEVVFDPAETTYEEMVKL
;
A
#
# COMPACT_ATOMS: atom_id res chain seq x y z
N MET A 1 55.89 -11.53 -6.85
CA MET A 1 55.25 -11.16 -5.57
C MET A 1 53.76 -11.00 -5.82
N CYS A 2 52.97 -11.97 -5.38
CA CYS A 2 51.53 -12.03 -5.57
C CYS A 2 50.82 -11.12 -4.56
N ALA A 3 50.23 -10.01 -5.02
CA ALA A 3 49.33 -9.21 -4.19
C ALA A 3 47.91 -9.77 -4.32
N GLN A 4 47.50 -10.55 -3.31
CA GLN A 4 46.12 -11.01 -3.14
C GLN A 4 45.21 -9.78 -2.95
N LYS A 5 44.35 -9.50 -3.93
CA LYS A 5 43.25 -8.55 -3.76
C LYS A 5 42.22 -9.18 -2.82
N SER A 6 42.05 -8.59 -1.64
CA SER A 6 41.06 -9.00 -0.65
C SER A 6 39.66 -8.95 -1.26
N LYS A 7 38.93 -10.07 -1.20
CA LYS A 7 37.49 -10.12 -1.45
C LYS A 7 36.81 -9.23 -0.40
N LYS A 8 36.22 -8.10 -0.82
CA LYS A 8 35.25 -7.39 0.02
C LYS A 8 33.99 -8.24 0.03
N GLU A 9 33.68 -8.82 1.19
CA GLU A 9 32.36 -9.38 1.45
C GLU A 9 31.33 -8.27 1.25
N ILE A 10 30.43 -8.49 0.28
CA ILE A 10 29.31 -7.61 0.02
C ILE A 10 28.30 -7.92 1.14
N ASN A 11 28.13 -6.99 2.07
CA ASN A 11 27.14 -7.11 3.12
C ASN A 11 25.73 -6.97 2.49
N LEU A 12 25.13 -8.12 2.18
CA LEU A 12 23.82 -8.26 1.52
C LEU A 12 22.64 -7.73 2.37
N LYS A 13 22.88 -7.26 3.61
CA LYS A 13 21.82 -6.75 4.49
C LYS A 13 21.43 -5.30 4.24
N GLN A 14 22.12 -4.59 3.34
CA GLN A 14 21.94 -3.15 3.14
C GLN A 14 21.02 -2.78 1.95
N TYR A 15 20.44 -3.78 1.25
CA TYR A 15 19.60 -3.58 0.05
C TYR A 15 18.16 -4.10 0.22
N ILE A 16 17.57 -3.94 1.40
CA ILE A 16 16.12 -3.88 1.53
C ILE A 16 15.78 -2.59 2.30
N THR A 17 15.89 -1.44 1.64
CA THR A 17 15.06 -0.30 2.03
C THR A 17 13.62 -0.71 1.73
N MET A 18 12.95 -1.37 2.68
CA MET A 18 11.49 -1.47 2.66
C MET A 18 10.98 -0.03 2.70
N GLY A 19 10.52 0.47 1.55
CA GLY A 19 9.98 1.83 1.46
C GLY A 19 8.73 1.90 2.33
N TYR A 20 8.86 2.43 3.54
CA TYR A 20 7.72 2.73 4.41
C TYR A 20 7.14 4.09 4.05
N ASN A 21 5.84 4.22 4.20
CA ASN A 21 5.13 5.49 4.00
C ASN A 21 5.69 6.55 4.95
N GLN A 22 5.82 7.78 4.44
CA GLN A 22 6.14 8.93 5.27
C GLN A 22 5.00 9.20 6.25
N LEU A 23 5.35 9.55 7.50
CA LEU A 23 4.41 9.81 8.57
C LEU A 23 4.43 11.29 8.94
N THR A 24 3.27 11.85 9.32
CA THR A 24 3.23 13.15 10.00
C THR A 24 3.79 13.04 11.42
N PRO A 25 4.12 14.16 12.10
CA PRO A 25 4.59 14.11 13.48
C PRO A 25 3.62 13.40 14.45
N GLU A 26 2.31 13.58 14.27
CA GLU A 26 1.26 12.94 15.08
C GLU A 26 1.18 11.44 14.78
N GLU A 27 1.27 11.07 13.51
CA GLU A 27 1.33 9.68 13.08
C GLU A 27 2.59 9.00 13.64
N GLU A 28 3.74 9.67 13.60
CA GLU A 28 5.00 9.17 14.15
C GLU A 28 4.91 8.95 15.67
N PHE A 29 4.32 9.92 16.39
CA PHE A 29 4.10 9.83 17.83
C PHE A 29 3.32 8.56 18.21
N VAL A 30 2.25 8.22 17.47
CA VAL A 30 1.47 7.02 17.76
C VAL A 30 2.15 5.75 17.22
N ILE A 31 2.57 5.75 15.96
CA ILE A 31 3.01 4.55 15.23
C ILE A 31 4.42 4.10 15.64
N LEU A 32 5.35 5.03 15.87
CA LEU A 32 6.74 4.72 16.21
C LEU A 32 7.02 4.86 17.70
N HIS A 33 6.48 5.91 18.33
CA HIS A 33 6.72 6.22 19.73
C HIS A 33 5.66 5.65 20.68
N LYS A 34 4.79 4.75 20.16
CA LYS A 34 3.77 4.02 20.92
C LYS A 34 2.82 4.91 21.72
N GLY A 35 2.56 6.10 21.19
CA GLY A 35 1.55 7.02 21.70
C GLY A 35 0.13 6.47 21.52
N THR A 36 -0.86 7.25 21.96
CA THR A 36 -2.27 6.93 21.76
C THR A 36 -2.98 8.19 21.31
N GLU A 37 -3.77 8.10 20.24
CA GLU A 37 -4.59 9.22 19.77
C GLU A 37 -5.67 9.55 20.80
N ARG A 38 -6.20 10.78 20.79
CA ARG A 38 -7.25 11.17 21.73
C ARG A 38 -8.53 10.37 21.46
N PRO A 39 -9.26 9.91 22.50
CA PRO A 39 -10.50 9.18 22.30
C PRO A 39 -11.51 10.04 21.52
N PHE A 40 -12.30 9.39 20.68
CA PHE A 40 -13.36 10.00 19.86
C PHE A 40 -12.89 10.97 18.77
N THR A 41 -11.58 11.00 18.46
CA THR A 41 -11.02 11.92 17.45
C THR A 41 -10.60 11.26 16.14
N GLY A 42 -10.47 9.93 16.12
CA GLY A 42 -9.98 9.19 14.96
C GLY A 42 -10.97 9.15 13.79
N GLU A 43 -10.49 9.44 12.58
CA GLU A 43 -11.29 9.45 11.34
C GLU A 43 -12.00 8.12 11.05
N LEU A 44 -11.39 7.00 11.43
CA LEU A 44 -11.88 5.65 11.16
C LEU A 44 -12.78 5.10 12.28
N LEU A 45 -13.02 5.89 13.34
CA LEU A 45 -13.83 5.47 14.49
C LEU A 45 -15.25 5.06 14.05
N GLU A 46 -15.94 5.96 13.36
CA GLU A 46 -17.34 5.79 12.92
C GLU A 46 -17.45 5.16 11.52
N ASN A 47 -16.33 4.73 10.93
CA ASN A 47 -16.34 4.15 9.58
C ASN A 47 -17.10 2.81 9.59
N LYS A 48 -18.08 2.69 8.69
CA LYS A 48 -18.94 1.50 8.47
C LYS A 48 -18.92 1.01 7.02
N ALA A 49 -18.10 1.61 6.17
CA ALA A 49 -17.97 1.19 4.78
C ALA A 49 -17.36 -0.22 4.69
N LYS A 50 -17.74 -0.97 3.64
CA LYS A 50 -17.13 -2.26 3.33
C LYS A 50 -15.73 -2.05 2.78
N GLY A 51 -14.75 -2.82 3.25
CA GLY A 51 -13.36 -2.67 2.85
C GLY A 51 -12.35 -3.32 3.78
N THR A 52 -11.08 -2.96 3.59
CA THR A 52 -9.95 -3.47 4.37
C THR A 52 -9.22 -2.33 5.06
N TYR A 53 -8.90 -2.51 6.33
CA TYR A 53 -8.02 -1.62 7.08
C TYR A 53 -6.59 -2.11 6.93
N VAL A 54 -5.71 -1.24 6.44
CA VAL A 54 -4.30 -1.53 6.18
C VAL A 54 -3.42 -0.69 7.09
N CYS A 55 -2.21 -1.16 7.38
CA CYS A 55 -1.24 -0.44 8.18
C CYS A 55 -0.83 0.88 7.51
N LYS A 56 -0.94 2.01 8.24
CA LYS A 56 -0.56 3.33 7.70
C LYS A 56 0.89 3.38 7.22
N ARG A 57 1.81 2.68 7.90
CA ARG A 57 3.26 2.69 7.62
C ARG A 57 3.69 1.82 6.45
N CYS A 58 3.03 0.69 6.19
CA CYS A 58 3.54 -0.30 5.23
C CYS A 58 2.48 -0.95 4.34
N ASP A 59 1.22 -0.50 4.42
CA ASP A 59 0.10 -0.99 3.61
C ASP A 59 -0.26 -2.48 3.78
N ALA A 60 0.36 -3.16 4.75
CA ALA A 60 0.00 -4.53 5.08
C ALA A 60 -1.46 -4.59 5.58
N PRO A 61 -2.28 -5.53 5.09
CA PRO A 61 -3.66 -5.68 5.51
C PRO A 61 -3.74 -6.14 6.97
N LEU A 62 -4.60 -5.50 7.77
CA LEU A 62 -4.72 -5.74 9.21
C LEU A 62 -6.09 -6.31 9.59
N TYR A 63 -7.17 -5.63 9.19
CA TYR A 63 -8.53 -5.94 9.61
C TYR A 63 -9.51 -5.85 8.44
N ARG A 64 -10.60 -6.61 8.52
CA ARG A 64 -11.72 -6.49 7.58
C ARG A 64 -12.82 -5.66 8.21
N SER A 65 -13.62 -4.99 7.39
CA SER A 65 -14.79 -4.24 7.86
C SER A 65 -15.83 -5.11 8.56
N GLU A 66 -15.86 -6.42 8.27
CA GLU A 66 -16.77 -7.39 8.88
C GLU A 66 -16.46 -7.64 10.36
N ASP A 67 -15.19 -7.50 10.74
CA ASP A 67 -14.72 -7.75 12.11
C ASP A 67 -14.83 -6.49 12.98
N LYS A 68 -15.17 -5.33 12.39
CA LYS A 68 -15.35 -4.07 13.11
C LYS A 68 -16.68 -4.06 13.85
N PHE A 69 -16.67 -3.61 15.12
CA PHE A 69 -17.87 -3.46 15.92
C PHE A 69 -17.82 -2.22 16.82
N GLU A 70 -18.99 -1.81 17.33
CA GLU A 70 -19.12 -0.65 18.22
C GLU A 70 -18.91 -1.02 19.68
N SER A 71 -17.77 -0.62 20.25
CA SER A 71 -17.45 -0.84 21.66
C SER A 71 -17.67 0.41 22.54
N ASN A 72 -17.89 1.58 21.92
CA ASN A 72 -17.94 2.89 22.56
C ASN A 72 -16.70 3.25 23.40
N CYS A 73 -15.55 2.59 23.18
CA CYS A 73 -14.34 2.86 23.94
C CYS A 73 -13.61 4.15 23.53
N GLY A 74 -13.99 4.76 22.40
CA GLY A 74 -13.35 5.96 21.84
C GLY A 74 -12.35 5.69 20.72
N TRP A 75 -12.10 4.44 20.36
CA TRP A 75 -11.22 4.04 19.27
C TRP A 75 -11.84 2.91 18.42
N PRO A 76 -11.48 2.80 17.12
CA PRO A 76 -11.85 1.66 16.30
C PRO A 76 -11.65 0.32 17.02
N SER A 77 -12.68 -0.54 16.98
CA SER A 77 -12.68 -1.82 17.66
C SER A 77 -12.98 -2.96 16.69
N PHE A 78 -12.14 -4.00 16.73
CA PHE A 78 -12.29 -5.21 15.90
C PHE A 78 -12.28 -6.45 16.77
N ASP A 79 -13.03 -7.48 16.41
CA ASP A 79 -13.10 -8.73 17.18
C ASP A 79 -12.25 -9.87 16.60
N ASP A 80 -11.60 -9.62 15.46
CA ASP A 80 -10.71 -10.54 14.77
C ASP A 80 -9.70 -9.77 13.91
N GLU A 81 -8.64 -10.45 13.51
CA GLU A 81 -7.60 -9.92 12.63
C GLU A 81 -7.48 -10.74 11.34
N ILE A 82 -6.90 -10.15 10.29
CA ILE A 82 -6.40 -10.95 9.19
C ILE A 82 -5.29 -11.86 9.73
N VAL A 83 -5.40 -13.17 9.47
CA VAL A 83 -4.51 -14.18 10.03
C VAL A 83 -3.04 -13.82 9.81
N GLY A 84 -2.28 -13.68 10.89
CA GLY A 84 -0.86 -13.35 10.87
C GLY A 84 -0.53 -11.86 10.67
N ALA A 85 -1.53 -10.98 10.60
CA ALA A 85 -1.31 -9.54 10.41
C ALA A 85 -0.88 -8.80 11.68
N VAL A 86 -1.27 -9.31 12.84
CA VAL A 86 -1.07 -8.64 14.13
C VAL A 86 -0.13 -9.45 15.02
N LYS A 87 0.91 -8.79 15.54
CA LYS A 87 1.82 -9.32 16.56
C LYS A 87 1.39 -8.82 17.93
N ARG A 88 1.24 -9.74 18.89
CA ARG A 88 0.85 -9.46 20.28
C ARG A 88 2.08 -9.44 21.18
N VAL A 89 2.27 -8.37 21.95
CA VAL A 89 3.40 -8.20 22.90
C VAL A 89 2.83 -7.80 24.25
N ARG A 90 3.20 -8.51 25.32
CA ARG A 90 2.76 -8.14 26.67
C ARG A 90 3.49 -6.88 27.13
N ASP A 91 2.74 -5.91 27.65
CA ASP A 91 3.31 -4.70 28.27
C ASP A 91 4.16 -5.09 29.49
N ALA A 92 5.12 -4.24 29.87
CA ALA A 92 6.01 -4.46 31.00
C ALA A 92 5.27 -4.60 32.35
N ASP A 93 4.05 -4.02 32.45
CA ASP A 93 3.18 -4.15 33.62
C ASP A 93 2.44 -5.50 33.69
N GLY A 94 2.49 -6.29 32.61
CA GLY A 94 1.80 -7.57 32.47
C GLY A 94 0.27 -7.48 32.40
N ARG A 95 -0.31 -6.27 32.38
CA ARG A 95 -1.76 -6.05 32.46
C ARG A 95 -2.41 -5.90 31.09
N ARG A 96 -1.69 -5.38 30.11
CA ARG A 96 -2.20 -5.18 28.74
C ARG A 96 -1.33 -5.90 27.72
N THR A 97 -1.94 -6.22 26.59
CA THR A 97 -1.23 -6.81 25.45
C THR A 97 -1.26 -5.81 24.30
N GLU A 98 -0.10 -5.20 24.02
CA GLU A 98 0.12 -4.35 22.86
C GLU A 98 -0.05 -5.16 21.57
N ILE A 99 -0.67 -4.54 20.57
CA ILE A 99 -0.77 -5.06 19.22
C ILE A 99 0.08 -4.20 18.26
N LEU A 100 0.90 -4.88 17.47
CA LEU A 100 1.78 -4.30 16.47
C LEU A 100 1.46 -4.87 15.09
N CYS A 101 1.71 -4.11 14.04
CA CYS A 101 1.73 -4.65 12.68
C CYS A 101 2.84 -5.70 12.58
N ASN A 102 2.48 -6.94 12.21
CA ASN A 102 3.45 -8.03 12.11
C ASN A 102 4.48 -7.82 10.99
N ASN A 103 4.14 -7.04 9.95
CA ASN A 103 5.01 -6.77 8.81
C ASN A 103 6.11 -5.72 9.11
N CYS A 104 5.78 -4.62 9.80
CA CYS A 104 6.71 -3.50 10.00
C CYS A 104 6.94 -3.08 11.46
N GLY A 105 6.26 -3.72 12.41
CA GLY A 105 6.36 -3.40 13.84
C GLY A 105 5.70 -2.08 14.26
N ALA A 106 4.94 -1.43 13.38
CA ALA A 106 4.14 -0.25 13.71
C ALA A 106 3.21 -0.52 14.90
N HIS A 107 3.19 0.38 15.88
CA HIS A 107 2.21 0.34 16.97
C HIS A 107 0.80 0.54 16.42
N LEU A 108 -0.14 -0.28 16.89
CA LEU A 108 -1.55 -0.22 16.50
C LEU A 108 -2.43 0.17 17.70
N GLY A 109 -2.18 -0.41 18.87
CA GLY A 109 -2.98 -0.21 20.08
C GLY A 109 -2.86 -1.39 21.03
N HIS A 110 -3.99 -1.84 21.60
CA HIS A 110 -4.03 -2.97 22.55
C HIS A 110 -5.16 -3.95 22.25
N VAL A 111 -4.96 -5.21 22.64
CA VAL A 111 -6.00 -6.25 22.62
C VAL A 111 -6.45 -6.59 24.05
N PHE A 112 -7.76 -6.72 24.20
CA PHE A 112 -8.45 -7.12 25.43
C PHE A 112 -9.23 -8.40 25.17
N LEU A 113 -9.24 -9.31 26.15
CA LEU A 113 -9.90 -10.62 26.03
C LEU A 113 -10.92 -10.80 27.16
N GLY A 114 -12.02 -11.51 26.88
CA GLY A 114 -13.00 -11.93 27.87
C GLY A 114 -14.03 -10.87 28.29
N GLU A 115 -14.15 -9.77 27.55
CA GLU A 115 -14.99 -8.63 27.94
C GLU A 115 -16.49 -8.80 27.63
N GLY A 116 -16.91 -9.81 26.86
CA GLY A 116 -18.33 -10.05 26.58
C GLY A 116 -18.91 -9.32 25.38
N PHE A 117 -18.11 -8.54 24.62
CA PHE A 117 -18.64 -7.74 23.50
C PHE A 117 -19.10 -8.56 22.30
N THR A 118 -18.36 -9.61 21.94
CA THR A 118 -18.70 -10.49 20.82
C THR A 118 -18.47 -11.95 21.21
N ALA A 119 -18.99 -12.89 20.40
CA ALA A 119 -18.79 -14.31 20.62
C ALA A 119 -17.29 -14.73 20.63
N LYS A 120 -16.43 -13.96 19.94
CA LYS A 120 -14.98 -14.20 19.89
C LYS A 120 -14.25 -13.74 21.17
N GLN A 121 -14.94 -13.06 22.08
CA GLN A 121 -14.39 -12.59 23.37
C GLN A 121 -13.07 -11.83 23.22
N THR A 122 -12.90 -11.14 22.10
CA THR A 122 -11.67 -10.45 21.71
C THR A 122 -12.03 -9.04 21.26
N ARG A 123 -11.27 -8.04 21.71
CA ARG A 123 -11.41 -6.66 21.28
C ARG A 123 -10.04 -6.05 21.03
N HIS A 124 -9.74 -5.85 19.76
CA HIS A 124 -8.60 -5.07 19.30
C HIS A 124 -9.02 -3.61 19.31
N CYS A 125 -8.51 -2.85 20.26
CA CYS A 125 -8.71 -1.41 20.39
C CYS A 125 -7.56 -0.71 19.67
N VAL A 126 -7.84 -0.19 18.48
CA VAL A 126 -6.81 0.24 17.52
C VAL A 126 -6.90 1.75 17.31
N ASN A 127 -5.77 2.44 17.34
CA ASN A 127 -5.71 3.83 16.96
C ASN A 127 -6.05 3.98 15.47
N SER A 128 -7.01 4.85 15.14
CA SER A 128 -7.37 5.22 13.77
C SER A 128 -6.16 5.70 12.99
N ILE A 129 -5.34 6.56 13.58
CA ILE A 129 -4.15 7.15 12.95
C ILE A 129 -3.11 6.12 12.52
N SER A 130 -3.15 4.90 13.08
CA SER A 130 -2.24 3.80 12.72
C SER A 130 -2.69 3.02 11.48
N MET A 131 -3.86 3.34 10.91
CA MET A 131 -4.46 2.62 9.80
C MET A 131 -4.85 3.55 8.64
N LYS A 132 -4.98 2.96 7.45
CA LYS A 132 -5.73 3.51 6.31
C LYS A 132 -6.89 2.57 5.99
N PHE A 133 -7.95 3.10 5.40
CA PHE A 133 -9.06 2.29 4.93
C PHE A 133 -9.09 2.25 3.41
N ILE A 134 -9.16 1.04 2.85
CA ILE A 134 -9.32 0.79 1.43
C ILE A 134 -10.75 0.26 1.22
N PRO A 135 -11.66 1.06 0.62
CA PRO A 135 -13.02 0.61 0.33
C PRO A 135 -13.04 -0.65 -0.55
N ALA A 136 -14.02 -1.52 -0.31
CA ALA A 136 -14.28 -2.66 -1.16
C ALA A 136 -14.65 -2.16 -2.57
N GLY A 137 -13.98 -2.71 -3.59
CA GLY A 137 -14.12 -2.23 -4.96
C GLY A 137 -13.23 -1.03 -5.32
N HIS A 138 -12.44 -0.50 -4.38
CA HIS A 138 -11.36 0.43 -4.73
C HIS A 138 -10.22 -0.36 -5.36
N THR A 139 -10.05 -0.20 -6.67
CA THR A 139 -8.97 -0.81 -7.43
C THR A 139 -7.70 0.04 -7.29
N ASP A 140 -6.57 -0.54 -6.87
CA ASP A 140 -5.25 0.13 -6.87
C ASP A 140 -4.76 0.26 -8.32
N LEU A 141 -5.41 1.10 -9.11
CA LEU A 141 -5.08 1.23 -10.53
C LEU A 141 -3.65 1.77 -10.68
N ARG A 142 -2.84 1.07 -11.47
CA ARG A 142 -1.46 1.44 -11.78
C ARG A 142 -1.36 1.92 -13.21
N LYS A 143 -0.33 2.72 -13.48
CA LYS A 143 -0.01 3.22 -14.82
C LYS A 143 1.27 2.58 -15.34
N GLY A 144 1.25 2.16 -16.61
CA GLY A 144 2.43 1.74 -17.36
C GLY A 144 2.55 2.53 -18.66
N TYR A 145 3.78 2.76 -19.13
CA TYR A 145 4.06 3.44 -20.39
C TYR A 145 4.80 2.50 -21.33
N PHE A 146 4.29 2.38 -22.57
CA PHE A 146 4.78 1.41 -23.55
C PHE A 146 5.11 2.12 -24.87
N ALA A 147 6.39 2.14 -25.24
CA ALA A 147 6.90 2.67 -26.51
C ALA A 147 7.24 1.53 -27.47
N SER A 148 6.21 0.80 -27.92
CA SER A 148 6.33 -0.48 -28.65
C SER A 148 6.08 -0.37 -30.15
N GLY A 149 6.19 0.83 -30.72
CA GLY A 149 5.99 1.09 -32.15
C GLY A 149 4.82 2.04 -32.36
N CYS A 150 4.00 1.79 -33.38
CA CYS A 150 2.85 2.64 -33.66
C CYS A 150 1.85 2.57 -32.49
N PHE A 151 1.54 3.71 -31.86
CA PHE A 151 0.70 3.71 -30.67
C PHE A 151 -0.74 3.27 -30.99
N TRP A 152 -1.25 3.44 -32.22
CA TRP A 152 -2.61 3.01 -32.58
C TRP A 152 -2.77 1.49 -32.54
N GLY A 153 -1.77 0.77 -33.04
CA GLY A 153 -1.78 -0.69 -32.97
C GLY A 153 -1.63 -1.18 -31.54
N THR A 154 -0.70 -0.56 -30.80
CA THR A 154 -0.42 -0.86 -29.39
C THR A 154 -1.65 -0.64 -28.50
N GLU A 155 -2.29 0.52 -28.63
CA GLU A 155 -3.51 0.89 -27.91
C GLU A 155 -4.63 -0.12 -28.18
N TYR A 156 -4.84 -0.52 -29.44
CA TYR A 156 -5.85 -1.50 -29.80
C TYR A 156 -5.68 -2.84 -29.07
N PHE A 157 -4.44 -3.32 -28.87
CA PHE A 157 -4.19 -4.53 -28.10
C PHE A 157 -4.44 -4.33 -26.60
N PHE A 158 -3.99 -3.21 -26.02
CA PHE A 158 -4.20 -2.93 -24.60
C PHE A 158 -5.68 -2.70 -24.25
N MET A 159 -6.45 -2.04 -25.10
CA MET A 159 -7.90 -1.86 -24.88
C MET A 159 -8.66 -3.19 -24.73
N LYS A 160 -8.10 -4.29 -25.23
CA LYS A 160 -8.69 -5.64 -25.15
C LYS A 160 -8.05 -6.51 -24.09
N ALA A 161 -6.97 -6.05 -23.47
CA ALA A 161 -6.23 -6.82 -22.50
C ALA A 161 -7.00 -6.88 -21.17
N LYS A 162 -7.03 -8.06 -20.56
CA LYS A 162 -7.64 -8.25 -19.24
C LYS A 162 -6.96 -7.35 -18.22
N GLY A 163 -7.76 -6.75 -17.33
CA GLY A 163 -7.27 -5.86 -16.28
C GLY A 163 -6.94 -4.43 -16.73
N VAL A 164 -6.87 -4.14 -18.03
CA VAL A 164 -6.73 -2.77 -18.53
C VAL A 164 -8.06 -2.02 -18.36
N LYS A 165 -7.99 -0.81 -17.81
CA LYS A 165 -9.15 0.05 -17.54
C LYS A 165 -9.21 1.27 -18.45
N GLU A 166 -8.05 1.81 -18.84
CA GLU A 166 -7.95 3.01 -19.68
C GLU A 166 -6.63 3.02 -20.44
N THR A 167 -6.63 3.64 -21.62
CA THR A 167 -5.44 3.85 -22.45
C THR A 167 -5.40 5.29 -22.95
N HIS A 168 -4.20 5.86 -23.06
CA HIS A 168 -3.97 7.15 -23.71
C HIS A 168 -2.74 7.05 -24.59
N VAL A 169 -2.75 7.73 -25.74
CA VAL A 169 -1.61 7.76 -26.66
C VAL A 169 -0.95 9.14 -26.70
N GLY A 170 0.36 9.15 -26.91
CA GLY A 170 1.12 10.38 -26.99
C GLY A 170 2.58 10.16 -27.33
N PHE A 171 3.41 11.11 -26.93
CA PHE A 171 4.83 11.17 -27.25
C PHE A 171 5.66 11.38 -25.98
N MET A 172 6.75 10.62 -25.82
CA MET A 172 7.65 10.74 -24.67
C MET A 172 9.12 10.62 -25.08
N GLY A 173 10.03 11.17 -24.27
CA GLY A 173 11.48 10.95 -24.38
C GLY A 173 12.26 11.88 -25.31
N GLY A 174 11.62 12.82 -26.00
CA GLY A 174 12.27 13.80 -26.87
C GLY A 174 12.60 15.14 -26.21
N HIS A 175 13.10 16.08 -27.01
CA HIS A 175 13.60 17.39 -26.55
C HIS A 175 12.76 18.60 -27.00
N VAL A 176 11.70 18.37 -27.78
CA VAL A 176 10.76 19.42 -28.20
C VAL A 176 9.57 19.43 -27.24
N ASP A 177 9.25 20.59 -26.67
CA ASP A 177 8.07 20.71 -25.80
C ASP A 177 6.76 20.62 -26.61
N ASN A 178 5.80 19.84 -26.11
CA ASN A 178 4.47 19.62 -26.70
C ASN A 178 4.51 19.35 -28.24
N PRO A 179 5.24 18.30 -28.68
CA PRO A 179 5.43 18.04 -30.10
C PRO A 179 4.12 17.67 -30.80
N THR A 180 3.95 18.10 -32.05
CA THR A 180 2.84 17.60 -32.90
C THR A 180 3.21 16.27 -33.55
N TYR A 181 2.20 15.53 -34.01
CA TYR A 181 2.42 14.26 -34.72
C TYR A 181 3.32 14.45 -35.96
N GLU A 182 3.10 15.51 -36.74
CA GLU A 182 3.90 15.81 -37.92
C GLU A 182 5.37 16.06 -37.58
N GLN A 183 5.64 16.75 -36.47
CA GLN A 183 7.01 16.98 -35.99
C GLN A 183 7.68 15.65 -35.59
N VAL A 184 6.96 14.77 -34.90
CA VAL A 184 7.49 13.46 -34.52
C VAL A 184 7.75 12.58 -35.75
N CYS A 185 6.88 12.61 -36.76
CA CYS A 185 7.08 11.89 -38.02
C CYS A 185 8.32 12.34 -38.80
N GLN A 186 8.79 13.58 -38.61
CA GLN A 186 10.04 14.07 -39.18
C GLN A 186 11.30 13.49 -38.51
N LYS A 187 11.14 12.73 -37.40
CA LYS A 187 12.20 12.03 -36.67
C LYS A 187 13.33 12.91 -36.13
N ASN A 188 13.10 14.21 -35.98
CA ASN A 188 14.08 15.17 -35.46
C ASN A 188 13.82 15.59 -34.01
N THR A 189 12.68 15.24 -33.42
CA THR A 189 12.31 15.66 -32.06
C THR A 189 12.82 14.74 -30.96
N GLY A 190 13.27 13.52 -31.32
CA GLY A 190 13.70 12.49 -30.38
C GLY A 190 12.57 11.80 -29.60
N HIS A 191 11.32 12.18 -29.82
CA HIS A 191 10.18 11.56 -29.15
C HIS A 191 9.85 10.19 -29.73
N LEU A 192 9.36 9.30 -28.86
CA LEU A 192 8.81 8.00 -29.20
C LEU A 192 7.29 8.02 -29.04
N GLU A 193 6.60 7.40 -30.00
CA GLU A 193 5.20 7.04 -29.83
C GLU A 193 5.03 6.15 -28.59
N THR A 194 4.15 6.55 -27.68
CA THR A 194 3.98 5.91 -26.38
C THR A 194 2.51 5.77 -26.03
N THR A 195 2.14 4.61 -25.49
CA THR A 195 0.81 4.34 -24.92
C THR A 195 0.92 4.30 -23.39
N GLU A 196 0.19 5.18 -22.70
CA GLU A 196 -0.10 5.08 -21.27
C GLU A 196 -1.25 4.06 -21.09
N VAL A 197 -1.08 3.12 -20.16
CA VAL A 197 -2.07 2.09 -19.82
C VAL A 197 -2.36 2.13 -18.34
N VAL A 198 -3.62 2.36 -17.98
CA VAL A 198 -4.13 2.25 -16.62
C VAL A 198 -4.69 0.84 -16.42
N PHE A 199 -4.20 0.10 -15.44
CA PHE A 199 -4.56 -1.30 -15.23
C PHE A 199 -4.76 -1.66 -13.76
N ASP A 200 -5.57 -2.69 -13.52
CA ASP A 200 -5.81 -3.29 -12.22
C ASP A 200 -4.77 -4.38 -11.92
N PRO A 201 -3.87 -4.19 -10.94
CA PRO A 201 -2.87 -5.18 -10.55
C PRO A 201 -3.48 -6.47 -9.95
N ALA A 202 -4.77 -6.46 -9.58
CA ALA A 202 -5.47 -7.67 -9.16
C ALA A 202 -5.93 -8.55 -10.34
N GLU A 203 -6.00 -7.99 -11.55
CA GLU A 203 -6.44 -8.69 -12.76
C GLU A 203 -5.31 -8.99 -13.76
N THR A 204 -4.24 -8.18 -13.76
CA THR A 204 -3.08 -8.29 -14.68
C THR A 204 -1.81 -7.69 -14.07
N THR A 205 -0.64 -8.03 -14.59
CA THR A 205 0.67 -7.51 -14.16
C THR A 205 1.38 -6.72 -15.25
N TYR A 206 2.37 -5.90 -14.88
CA TYR A 206 3.19 -5.19 -15.86
C TYR A 206 3.94 -6.17 -16.77
N GLU A 207 4.43 -7.27 -16.21
CA GLU A 207 5.14 -8.34 -16.92
C GLU A 207 4.24 -9.09 -17.92
N GLU A 208 2.94 -9.24 -17.62
CA GLU A 208 1.97 -9.81 -18.56
C GLU A 208 1.68 -8.84 -19.71
N MET A 209 1.55 -7.55 -19.41
CA MET A 209 1.33 -6.51 -20.41
C MET A 209 2.51 -6.34 -21.39
N VAL A 210 3.75 -6.49 -20.93
CA VAL A 210 4.95 -6.44 -21.80
C VAL A 210 5.00 -7.59 -22.81
N LYS A 211 4.25 -8.69 -22.57
CA LYS A 211 4.24 -9.88 -23.44
C LYS A 211 3.18 -9.83 -24.55
N LEU A 212 2.33 -8.79 -24.56
CA LEU A 212 1.35 -8.54 -25.62
C LEU A 212 2.05 -8.06 -26.90
#